data_AF-A0AAJ2E5S3-F1
#
_entry.id   AF-A0AAJ2E5S3-F1
#
_cell.length_a   1.000
_cell.length_b   1.000
_cell.length_c   1.000
_cell.angle_alpha   90.00
_cell.angle_beta   90.00
_cell.angle_gamma   90.00
#
_symmetry.space_group_name_H-M   'P 1'
#
loop_
_entity.id
_entity.type
_entity.pdbx_description
1 polymer ?
#
loop_
_entity_poly.entity_id
_entity_poly.type
_entity_poly.pdbx_seq_one_letter_code
_entity_poly.pdbx_strand_id
1 'polypeptide(L)' 'FMRGSARFARTPIIAYTSLAGAEVIARDKEVEIDAFCRKGHSPPSPVALIEHVAPLGLS' A
#
# COMPACT_ATOMS: atom_id res chain seq x y z
N PHE A 1 13.72 6.60 6.49
CA PHE A 1 12.44 6.68 5.76
C PHE A 1 12.47 5.69 4.60
N MET A 2 11.41 4.90 4.39
CA MET A 2 11.37 3.88 3.31
C MET A 2 11.62 4.52 1.94
N ARG A 3 10.94 5.63 1.64
CA ARG A 3 11.12 6.39 0.38
C ARG A 3 12.43 7.16 0.26
N GLY A 4 13.20 7.28 1.35
CA GLY A 4 14.54 7.87 1.31
C GLY A 4 15.58 7.00 0.60
N SER A 5 15.24 5.76 0.24
CA SER A 5 16.12 4.86 -0.52
C SER A 5 15.77 4.86 -2.02
N ALA A 6 16.78 4.79 -2.88
CA ALA A 6 16.59 4.72 -4.33
C ALA A 6 15.70 3.54 -4.77
N ARG A 7 15.73 2.44 -4.02
CA ARG A 7 14.95 1.23 -4.31
C ARG A 7 13.45 1.43 -4.12
N PHE A 8 13.05 2.19 -3.11
CA PHE A 8 11.63 2.36 -2.75
C PHE A 8 11.08 3.73 -3.16
N ALA A 9 11.90 4.62 -3.70
CA ALA A 9 11.46 5.93 -4.18
C ALA A 9 10.31 5.84 -5.20
N ARG A 10 10.29 4.80 -6.04
CA ARG A 10 9.28 4.59 -7.11
C ARG A 10 8.57 3.24 -7.06
N THR A 11 8.88 2.41 -6.07
CA THR A 11 8.26 1.09 -5.93
C THR A 11 6.97 1.25 -5.15
N PRO A 12 5.81 0.80 -5.65
CA PRO A 12 4.57 0.83 -4.89
C PRO A 12 4.67 0.00 -3.60
N ILE A 13 4.19 0.56 -2.50
CA ILE A 13 4.20 -0.04 -1.16
C ILE A 13 2.76 -0.22 -0.69
N ILE A 14 2.34 -1.48 -0.54
CA ILE A 14 1.01 -1.83 -0.03
C ILE A 14 1.15 -2.43 1.37
N ALA A 15 0.46 -1.87 2.36
CA ALA A 15 0.46 -2.40 3.72
C ALA A 15 -0.61 -3.47 3.92
N TYR A 16 -0.21 -4.71 4.22
CA TYR A 16 -1.12 -5.79 4.61
C TYR A 16 -1.10 -6.02 6.13
N THR A 17 -2.15 -5.58 6.83
CA THR A 17 -2.09 -5.34 8.28
C THR A 17 -3.35 -5.75 9.02
N SER A 18 -3.28 -6.01 10.33
CA SER A 18 -4.48 -6.23 11.17
C SER A 18 -5.06 -4.94 11.75
N LEU A 19 -4.38 -3.81 11.56
CA LEU A 19 -4.78 -2.50 12.09
C LEU A 19 -6.08 -2.00 11.46
N ALA A 20 -6.82 -1.17 12.20
CA ALA A 20 -7.98 -0.46 11.66
C ALA A 20 -7.55 0.64 10.68
N GLY A 21 -8.42 0.99 9.74
CA GLY A 21 -8.11 1.99 8.71
C GLY A 21 -7.65 3.34 9.29
N ALA A 22 -8.27 3.79 10.39
CA ALA A 22 -7.85 5.03 11.07
C ALA A 22 -6.41 4.96 11.60
N GLU A 23 -5.99 3.81 12.13
CA GLU A 23 -4.62 3.58 12.63
C GLU A 23 -3.61 3.51 11.48
N VAL A 24 -4.02 2.93 10.35
CA VAL A 24 -3.19 2.88 9.14
C VAL A 24 -3.00 4.27 8.55
N ILE A 25 -4.06 5.06 8.43
CA ILE A 25 -3.99 6.44 7.91
C ILE A 25 -3.11 7.33 8.80
N ALA A 26 -3.20 7.17 10.12
CA ALA A 26 -2.33 7.91 11.04
C ALA A 26 -0.85 7.58 10.82
N ARG A 27 -0.53 6.30 10.62
CA ARG A 27 0.84 5.83 10.38
C ARG A 27 1.32 6.06 8.95
N ASP A 28 0.43 6.08 7.97
CA ASP A 28 0.77 6.30 6.57
C ASP A 28 1.55 7.62 6.39
N LYS A 29 1.14 8.68 7.09
CA LYS A 29 1.88 9.95 7.11
C LYS A 29 3.35 9.83 7.56
N GLU A 30 3.69 8.80 8.31
CA GLU A 30 5.04 8.55 8.82
C GLU A 30 5.84 7.57 7.95
N VAL A 31 5.19 6.72 7.16
CA VAL A 31 5.87 5.65 6.40
C VAL A 31 5.67 5.70 4.89
N GLU A 32 4.78 6.58 4.43
CA GLU A 32 4.47 6.89 3.02
C GLU A 32 4.11 5.65 2.19
N ILE A 33 2.98 5.01 2.50
CA ILE A 33 2.47 3.85 1.74
C ILE A 33 1.50 4.30 0.65
N ASP A 34 1.30 3.50 -0.40
CA ASP A 34 0.42 3.85 -1.52
C ASP A 34 -0.99 3.29 -1.35
N ALA A 35 -1.13 2.17 -0.64
CA ALA A 35 -2.41 1.55 -0.33
C ALA A 35 -2.32 0.63 0.89
N PHE A 36 -3.46 0.22 1.45
CA PHE A 36 -3.50 -0.78 2.51
C PHE A 36 -4.66 -1.76 2.39
N CYS A 37 -4.48 -2.93 2.97
CA CYS A 37 -5.49 -3.98 3.09
C CYS A 37 -5.49 -4.55 4.50
N ARG A 38 -6.67 -4.67 5.12
CA ARG A 38 -6.82 -5.28 6.44
C ARG A 38 -6.92 -6.80 6.34
N LYS A 39 -6.21 -7.52 7.22
CA LYS A 39 -6.33 -8.97 7.41
C LYS A 39 -7.72 -9.33 7.93
N GLY A 40 -8.35 -10.34 7.34
CA GLY A 40 -9.61 -10.91 7.85
C GLY A 40 -10.88 -10.13 7.51
N HIS A 41 -10.80 -8.93 6.93
CA HIS A 41 -11.91 -8.38 6.15
C HIS A 41 -11.89 -8.99 4.76
N SER A 42 -13.06 -9.24 4.15
CA SER A 42 -13.16 -9.56 2.72
C SER A 42 -12.54 -8.40 1.95
N PRO A 43 -11.34 -8.56 1.38
CA PRO A 43 -10.60 -7.42 0.87
C PRO A 43 -11.00 -7.17 -0.60
N PRO A 44 -10.68 -6.00 -1.20
CA PRO A 44 -10.22 -6.05 -2.58
C PRO A 44 -9.02 -7.01 -2.60
N SER A 45 -9.03 -8.03 -3.45
CA SER A 45 -7.92 -9.01 -3.49
C SER A 45 -6.58 -8.25 -3.58
N PRO A 46 -5.49 -8.74 -2.96
CA PRO A 46 -4.18 -8.10 -3.10
C PRO A 46 -3.80 -7.82 -4.56
N VAL A 47 -4.29 -8.66 -5.49
CA VAL A 47 -4.17 -8.46 -6.95
C VAL A 47 -4.85 -7.17 -7.40
N ALA A 48 -6.10 -6.91 -7.01
CA ALA A 48 -6.81 -5.68 -7.37
C ALA A 48 -6.11 -4.41 -6.84
N LEU A 49 -5.48 -4.50 -5.66
CA LEU A 49 -4.68 -3.38 -5.14
C LEU A 49 -3.38 -3.19 -5.92
N ILE A 50 -2.73 -4.28 -6.36
CA ILE A 50 -1.57 -4.20 -7.25
C ILE A 50 -1.95 -3.53 -8.57
N GLU A 51 -3.06 -3.93 -9.19
CA GLU A 51 -3.57 -3.30 -10.42
C GLU A 51 -3.87 -1.80 -10.22
N HIS A 52 -4.37 -1.42 -9.04
CA HIS A 52 -4.67 -0.03 -8.71
C HIS A 52 -3.41 0.83 -8.54
N VAL A 53 -2.37 0.34 -7.86
CA VAL A 53 -1.16 1.13 -7.55
C VAL A 53 -0.06 1.00 -8.61
N ALA A 54 -0.11 -0.06 -9.42
CA ALA A 54 0.77 -0.30 -10.54
C ALA A 54 -0.08 -0.65 -11.76
N PRO A 55 -0.88 0.31 -12.28
CA PRO A 55 -1.59 0.10 -13.52
C PRO A 55 -0.54 -0.19 -14.57
N LEU A 56 -0.50 -1.43 -15.03
CA LEU A 56 0.37 -1.83 -16.12
C LEU A 56 0.03 -0.88 -17.26
N GLY A 57 0.98 -0.05 -17.66
CA GLY A 57 0.92 0.65 -18.94
C GLY A 57 1.04 -0.34 -20.10
N LEU A 58 0.32 -1.46 -20.05
CA LEU A 58 0.08 -2.36 -21.18
C LEU A 58 -0.92 -1.65 -22.11
N SER A 59 -0.47 -0.57 -22.71
CA SER A 59 -1.00 0.01 -23.94
C SER A 59 0.11 0.01 -24.97
#